data_AF-A0A1Y1V154-F1
#
_entry.id   AF-A0A1Y1V154-F1
#
_cell.length_a   1.000
_cell.length_b   1.000
_cell.length_c   1.000
_cell.angle_alpha   90.00
_cell.angle_beta   90.00
_cell.angle_gamma   90.00
#
_symmetry.space_group_name_H-M   'P 1'
#
loop_
_entity.id
_entity.type
_entity.pdbx_description
1 polymer ?
#
loop_
_entity_poly.entity_id
_entity_poly.type
_entity_poly.pdbx_seq_one_letter_code
_entity_poly.pdbx_strand_id
1 'polypeptide(L)' 'SERGVSYCFGKSVVQEFLARNDFDLVCRAHMVVEDGYEFFGNRILVTVFSAPNYCGEFDNNGAVMLVNEDLLCSFEII' A
#
# COMPACT_ATOMS: atom_id res chain seq x y z
N SER A 1 11.52 7.04 -12.40
CA SER A 1 10.22 6.34 -12.49
C SER A 1 9.89 6.15 -13.95
N GLU A 2 9.41 4.98 -14.36
CA GLU A 2 8.91 4.77 -15.74
C GLU A 2 7.64 5.59 -16.02
N ARG A 3 6.95 6.06 -14.97
CA ARG A 3 5.75 6.91 -15.07
C ARG A 3 6.04 8.39 -15.37
N GLY A 4 7.31 8.77 -15.58
CA GLY A 4 7.71 10.12 -15.98
C GLY A 4 7.68 11.20 -14.88
N VAL A 5 7.22 10.89 -13.66
CA VAL A 5 7.16 11.83 -12.53
C VAL A 5 7.76 11.17 -11.28
N SER A 6 8.59 11.93 -10.55
CA SER A 6 9.24 11.53 -9.29
C SER A 6 10.13 10.28 -9.38
N TYR A 7 10.44 9.67 -8.24
CA TYR A 7 11.37 8.56 -8.06
C TYR A 7 10.66 7.29 -7.60
N CYS A 8 11.22 6.14 -7.96
CA CYS A 8 10.88 4.87 -7.33
C CYS A 8 11.88 4.61 -6.19
N PHE A 9 11.44 3.96 -5.12
CA PHE A 9 12.29 3.61 -3.99
C PHE A 9 12.12 2.13 -3.63
N GLY A 10 13.21 1.50 -3.20
CA GLY A 10 13.25 0.09 -2.83
C GLY A 10 13.04 -0.14 -1.34
N LYS A 11 13.08 -1.41 -0.94
CA LYS A 11 12.91 -1.86 0.45
C LYS A 11 13.84 -1.14 1.44
N SER A 12 15.11 -0.96 1.09
CA SER A 12 16.10 -0.33 1.99
C SER A 12 15.72 1.10 2.36
N VAL A 13 15.21 1.89 1.41
CA VAL A 13 14.77 3.27 1.65
C VAL A 13 13.57 3.30 2.59
N VAL A 14 12.63 2.37 2.45
CA VAL A 14 11.49 2.24 3.37
C VAL A 14 11.97 1.89 4.77
N GLN A 15 12.88 0.93 4.91
CA GLN A 15 13.43 0.52 6.20
C GLN A 15 14.17 1.67 6.90
N GLU A 16 15.01 2.43 6.17
CA GLU A 16 15.71 3.59 6.70
C GLU A 16 14.73 4.69 7.11
N PHE A 17 13.72 4.96 6.30
CA PHE A 17 12.68 5.95 6.60
C PHE A 17 11.93 5.60 7.89
N LEU A 18 11.48 4.35 8.03
CA LEU A 18 10.79 3.87 9.23
C LEU A 18 11.67 3.97 10.47
N ALA A 19 12.90 3.46 10.39
CA ALA A 19 13.84 3.48 11.51
C ALA A 19 14.22 4.91 11.95
N ARG A 20 14.36 5.83 10.99
CA ARG A 20 14.71 7.23 11.28
C ARG A 20 13.59 7.99 11.99
N ASN A 21 12.33 7.63 11.73
CA ASN A 21 11.16 8.36 12.22
C ASN A 21 10.40 7.60 13.32
N ASP A 22 10.90 6.45 13.77
CA ASP A 22 10.26 5.59 14.77
C ASP A 22 8.83 5.19 14.37
N PHE A 23 8.68 4.71 13.12
CA PHE A 23 7.42 4.20 12.57
C PHE A 23 7.51 2.72 12.21
N ASP A 24 6.37 2.04 12.19
CA ASP A 24 6.28 0.60 11.87
C ASP A 24 5.86 0.31 10.43
N LEU A 25 5.03 1.17 9.83
CA LEU A 25 4.36 0.89 8.55
C LEU A 25 4.18 2.16 7.70
N VAL A 26 4.48 2.06 6.41
CA VAL A 26 4.05 3.04 5.40
C VAL A 26 2.74 2.58 4.75
N CYS A 27 1.66 3.36 4.89
CA CYS A 27 0.41 3.15 4.15
C CYS A 27 0.29 4.14 2.99
N ARG A 28 0.00 3.66 1.77
CA ARG A 28 -0.12 4.49 0.56
C ARG A 28 -1.10 3.91 -0.46
N ALA A 29 -1.45 4.66 -1.51
CA ALA A 29 -2.41 4.27 -2.56
C ALA A 29 -1.79 4.23 -3.96
N HIS A 30 -2.25 5.02 -4.94
CA HIS A 30 -1.60 5.35 -6.23
C HIS A 30 -1.23 4.20 -7.22
N MET A 31 -1.22 2.92 -6.84
CA MET A 31 -1.04 1.80 -7.78
C MET A 31 -2.20 0.80 -7.61
N VAL A 32 -2.83 0.40 -8.71
CA VAL A 32 -3.82 -0.68 -8.72
C VAL A 32 -3.13 -2.00 -8.37
N VAL A 33 -3.77 -2.80 -7.52
CA VAL A 33 -3.31 -4.11 -7.05
C VAL A 33 -4.51 -5.06 -7.05
N GLU A 34 -4.28 -6.34 -7.35
CA GLU A 34 -5.32 -7.33 -7.65
C GLU A 34 -6.38 -7.45 -6.54
N ASP A 35 -5.95 -7.60 -5.29
CA ASP A 35 -6.84 -7.78 -4.14
C ASP A 35 -7.27 -6.45 -3.47
N GLY A 36 -7.01 -5.31 -4.10
CA GLY A 36 -7.25 -3.99 -3.48
C GLY A 36 -6.26 -3.62 -2.38
N TYR A 37 -5.43 -4.54 -1.89
CA TYR A 37 -4.26 -4.24 -1.06
C TYR A 37 -3.07 -5.13 -1.39
N GLU A 38 -1.85 -4.64 -1.17
CA GLU A 38 -0.62 -5.42 -1.34
C GLU A 38 0.47 -4.96 -0.36
N PHE A 39 1.10 -5.91 0.32
CA PHE A 39 2.25 -5.65 1.18
C PHE A 39 3.57 -5.74 0.41
N PHE A 40 4.51 -4.87 0.77
CA PHE A 40 5.87 -4.83 0.25
C PHE A 40 6.90 -4.89 1.39
N GLY A 41 8.06 -5.50 1.09
CA GLY A 41 9.25 -5.37 1.95
C GLY A 41 9.17 -6.05 3.31
N ASN A 42 8.50 -7.19 3.44
CA ASN A 42 8.16 -7.86 4.70
C ASN A 42 7.08 -7.10 5.51
N ARG A 43 6.04 -6.64 4.81
CA ARG A 43 4.86 -5.96 5.40
C ARG A 43 5.17 -4.63 6.09
N ILE A 44 6.27 -3.97 5.71
CA ILE A 44 6.66 -2.63 6.21
C ILE A 44 6.07 -1.49 5.36
N LEU A 45 5.51 -1.82 4.19
CA LEU A 45 4.73 -0.91 3.36
C LEU A 45 3.51 -1.64 2.84
N VAL A 46 2.37 -0.96 2.82
CA VAL A 46 1.13 -1.44 2.21
C VAL A 46 0.64 -0.45 1.16
N THR A 47 0.27 -0.98 0.00
CA THR A 47 -0.55 -0.28 -0.98
C THR A 47 -2.01 -0.65 -0.74
N VAL A 48 -2.90 0.35 -0.64
CA VAL A 48 -4.36 0.18 -0.57
C VAL A 48 -4.98 0.91 -1.75
N PHE A 49 -5.86 0.22 -2.47
CA PHE A 49 -6.55 0.70 -3.65
C PHE A 49 -8.04 0.38 -3.51
N SER A 50 -8.91 1.39 -3.59
CA SER A 50 -10.32 1.24 -3.20
C SER A 50 -11.32 1.37 -4.36
N ALA A 51 -10.84 1.41 -5.60
CA ALA A 51 -11.69 1.44 -6.78
C ALA A 51 -11.70 0.04 -7.43
N PRO A 52 -12.76 -0.77 -7.22
CA PRO A 52 -12.89 -2.06 -7.89
C PRO A 52 -13.11 -1.86 -9.39
N ASN A 53 -12.73 -2.87 -10.16
CA ASN A 53 -12.78 -2.87 -11.62
C ASN A 53 -12.19 -1.58 -12.23
N TYR A 54 -10.97 -1.21 -11.84
CA TYR A 54 -10.41 0.10 -12.18
C TYR A 54 -10.40 0.31 -13.70
N CYS A 55 -10.87 1.48 -14.15
CA CYS A 55 -11.08 1.82 -15.57
C CYS A 55 -11.99 0.86 -16.37
N GLY A 56 -12.61 -0.14 -15.75
CA GLY A 56 -13.30 -1.21 -16.47
C GLY A 56 -12.37 -2.19 -17.20
N GLU A 57 -11.05 -2.10 -16.92
CA GLU A 57 -10.01 -2.88 -17.61
C GLU A 57 -9.25 -3.81 -16.66
N PHE A 58 -9.16 -3.43 -15.39
CA PHE A 58 -8.46 -4.19 -14.36
C PHE A 58 -9.50 -4.92 -13.54
N ASP A 59 -9.49 -6.26 -13.51
CA ASP A 59 -10.39 -7.10 -12.71
C ASP A 59 -9.99 -7.10 -11.21
N ASN A 60 -9.56 -5.95 -10.69
CA ASN A 60 -9.10 -5.81 -9.32
C ASN A 60 -10.28 -5.58 -8.36
N ASN A 61 -10.12 -6.06 -7.13
CA ASN A 61 -10.96 -5.68 -6.01
C ASN A 61 -10.58 -4.28 -5.49
N GLY A 62 -11.47 -3.65 -4.74
CA GLY A 62 -11.13 -2.56 -3.84
C GLY A 62 -10.84 -3.07 -2.42
N ALA A 63 -10.11 -2.30 -1.63
CA ALA A 63 -9.97 -2.57 -0.20
C ALA A 63 -10.03 -1.30 0.66
N VAL A 64 -10.40 -1.50 1.92
CA VAL A 64 -10.32 -0.54 3.02
C VAL A 64 -9.48 -1.15 4.13
N MET A 65 -8.44 -0.43 4.58
CA MET A 65 -7.64 -0.85 5.73
C MET A 65 -8.23 -0.28 7.02
N LEU A 66 -8.63 -1.16 7.92
CA LEU A 66 -9.12 -0.83 9.25
C LEU A 66 -7.96 -0.96 10.24
N VAL A 67 -7.72 0.10 11.03
CA VAL A 67 -6.71 0.13 12.08
C VAL A 67 -7.42 0.34 13.41
N ASN A 68 -7.28 -0.61 14.34
CA ASN A 68 -7.90 -0.50 15.66
C ASN A 68 -7.00 0.22 16.68
N GLU A 69 -7.47 0.34 17.92
CA GLU A 69 -6.73 1.01 19.01
C GLU A 69 -5.40 0.33 19.36
N ASP A 70 -5.27 -0.98 19.11
CA ASP A 70 -4.02 -1.75 19.28
C ASP A 70 -3.11 -1.68 18.04
N LEU A 71 -3.43 -0.82 17.06
CA LEU A 71 -2.76 -0.70 15.77
C LEU A 71 -2.78 -1.98 14.91
N LEU A 72 -3.69 -2.91 15.21
CA LEU A 72 -3.91 -4.09 14.39
C LEU A 72 -4.57 -3.66 13.08
N CYS A 73 -3.90 -3.96 11.97
CA CYS A 73 -4.40 -3.69 10.62
C CYS A 73 -5.17 -4.90 10.07
N SER A 74 -6.43 -4.68 9.68
CA SER A 74 -7.26 -5.65 8.94
C SER A 74 -7.80 -5.02 7.66
N PHE A 75 -8.29 -5.84 6.73
CA PHE A 75 -8.74 -5.38 5.41
C PHE A 75 -10.15 -5.88 5.12
N GLU A 76 -11.02 -4.95 4.73
CA GLU A 76 -12.31 -5.25 4.11
C GLU A 76 -12.17 -5.10 2.59
N ILE A 77 -12.61 -6.12 1.86
CA ILE A 77 -12.57 -6.16 0.39
C ILE A 77 -13.93 -5.72 -0.16
N ILE A 78 -13.92 -4.83 -1.15
CA ILE A 78 -15.10 -4.17 -1.74
C ILE A 78 -15.13 -4.21 -3.26
#